data_AF-A0A8J3NAT9-F1
#
_entry.id   AF-A0A8J3NAT9-F1
#
_cell.length_a   1.000
_cell.length_b   1.000
_cell.length_c   1.000
_cell.angle_alpha   90.00
_cell.angle_beta   90.00
_cell.angle_gamma   90.00
#
_symmetry.space_group_name_H-M   'P 1'
#
loop_
_entity.id
_entity.type
_entity.pdbx_description
1 polymer ?
#
loop_
_entity_poly.entity_id
_entity_poly.type
_entity_poly.pdbx_seq_one_letter_code
_entity_poly.pdbx_strand_id
1 'polypeptide(L)'
;MSIQNMFNGCIILSFIAVVLYELLVMRRDHEVEALFRQRLALHVLWSDVDRLYYELHGTSREIEEDVLAVCRIYGIPAPKLVLPEYNRVFLIELDAIGHALLLLGRQIDSARADHEDLEQFSYWFKELRSRFRKFSRDNGLQRCTVKRWLQEIADLHEEVGGYYQAQAVVLYQRFEGLFHFVEQLVDEDKLPAEEQRVFVAALAKQQVHLIVAFEYNGRGKRCTYCDDSECVWCERSYPRLEEVLAGLNLPV
;
A
#
# COMPACT_ATOMS: atom_id res chain seq x y z
N MET A 1 -29.39 -9.16 6.62
CA MET A 1 -28.70 -10.38 7.10
C MET A 1 -27.30 -10.36 6.52
N SER A 2 -26.25 -10.29 7.35
CA SER A 2 -24.88 -10.21 6.83
C SER A 2 -24.44 -11.58 6.29
N ILE A 3 -23.61 -11.55 5.24
CA ILE A 3 -22.99 -12.74 4.63
C ILE A 3 -22.29 -13.59 5.70
N GLN A 4 -21.67 -12.97 6.72
CA GLN A 4 -21.07 -13.63 7.88
C GLN A 4 -22.02 -14.55 8.69
N ASN A 5 -23.32 -14.25 8.79
CA ASN A 5 -24.24 -15.07 9.57
C ASN A 5 -24.76 -16.30 8.81
N MET A 6 -24.71 -16.31 7.47
CA MET A 6 -24.92 -17.53 6.68
C MET A 6 -23.65 -18.42 6.68
N PHE A 7 -22.47 -17.82 6.83
CA PHE A 7 -21.15 -18.47 6.82
C PHE A 7 -20.90 -19.42 8.01
N ASN A 8 -21.21 -19.00 9.24
CA ASN A 8 -20.91 -19.82 10.43
C ASN A 8 -21.82 -21.05 10.57
N GLY A 9 -23.06 -20.98 10.08
CA GLY A 9 -23.99 -22.11 10.13
C GLY A 9 -23.59 -23.25 9.17
N CYS A 10 -23.20 -22.91 7.94
CA CYS A 10 -22.84 -23.91 6.93
C CYS A 10 -21.50 -24.60 7.21
N ILE A 11 -20.48 -23.88 7.69
CA ILE A 11 -19.14 -24.46 7.94
C ILE A 11 -19.17 -25.44 9.13
N ILE A 12 -19.86 -25.12 10.22
CA ILE A 12 -19.94 -25.99 11.41
C ILE A 12 -20.77 -27.25 11.11
N LEU A 13 -21.89 -27.11 10.39
CA LEU A 13 -22.69 -28.26 9.96
C LEU A 13 -21.93 -29.17 8.99
N SER A 14 -21.08 -28.59 8.13
CA SER A 14 -20.24 -29.36 7.21
C SER A 14 -19.14 -30.13 7.96
N PHE A 15 -18.52 -29.52 8.98
CA PHE A 15 -17.50 -30.17 9.79
C PHE A 15 -18.08 -31.32 10.63
N ILE A 16 -19.26 -31.13 11.24
CA ILE A 16 -19.96 -32.18 11.99
C ILE A 16 -20.40 -33.32 11.07
N ALA A 17 -20.88 -33.01 9.86
CA ALA A 17 -21.21 -34.02 8.85
C ALA A 17 -19.98 -34.81 8.39
N VAL A 18 -18.82 -34.15 8.25
CA VAL A 18 -17.53 -34.77 7.87
C VAL A 18 -17.04 -35.74 8.96
N VAL A 19 -17.08 -35.34 10.23
CA VAL A 19 -16.67 -36.22 11.35
C VAL A 19 -17.64 -37.41 11.51
N LEU A 20 -18.94 -37.20 11.32
CA LEU A 20 -19.94 -38.28 11.36
C LEU A 20 -19.82 -39.24 10.16
N TYR A 21 -19.40 -38.73 9.00
CA TYR A 21 -19.18 -39.52 7.78
C TYR A 21 -17.91 -40.39 7.86
N GLU A 22 -16.82 -39.86 8.44
CA GLU A 22 -15.60 -40.64 8.70
C GLU A 22 -15.84 -41.84 9.62
N LEU A 23 -16.73 -41.68 10.61
CA LEU A 23 -17.12 -42.78 11.50
C LEU A 23 -17.98 -43.85 10.81
N LEU A 24 -18.62 -43.52 9.69
CA LEU A 24 -19.56 -44.41 8.99
C LEU A 24 -18.96 -45.10 7.74
N VAL A 25 -17.90 -44.55 7.13
CA VAL A 25 -17.45 -44.93 5.77
C VAL A 25 -16.05 -45.56 5.70
N MET A 26 -15.59 -46.21 6.77
CA MET A 26 -14.35 -47.03 6.74
C MET A 26 -14.41 -48.28 5.80
N ARG A 27 -15.23 -48.30 4.74
CA ARG A 27 -15.30 -49.47 3.84
C ARG A 27 -15.61 -49.27 2.36
N ARG A 28 -15.72 -48.05 1.80
CA ARG A 28 -16.02 -47.92 0.36
C ARG A 28 -15.52 -46.63 -0.31
N ASP A 29 -14.87 -46.86 -1.46
CA ASP A 29 -14.79 -46.06 -2.69
C ASP A 29 -13.74 -44.93 -2.79
N HIS A 30 -12.78 -45.12 -3.72
CA HIS A 30 -11.76 -44.15 -4.12
C HIS A 30 -12.33 -42.79 -4.58
N GLU A 31 -13.58 -42.76 -5.05
CA GLU A 31 -14.29 -41.53 -5.44
C GLU A 31 -14.60 -40.63 -4.23
N VAL A 32 -14.91 -41.24 -3.08
CA VAL A 32 -15.15 -40.52 -1.82
C VAL A 32 -13.86 -39.87 -1.32
N GLU A 33 -12.76 -40.60 -1.39
CA GLU A 33 -11.44 -40.09 -1.01
C GLU A 33 -11.01 -38.92 -1.93
N ALA A 34 -11.25 -39.03 -3.24
CA ALA A 34 -10.96 -37.96 -4.19
C ALA A 34 -11.79 -36.69 -3.91
N LEU A 35 -13.10 -36.84 -3.67
CA LEU A 35 -13.98 -35.72 -3.34
C LEU A 35 -13.60 -35.06 -2.00
N PHE A 36 -13.20 -35.86 -1.01
CA PHE A 36 -12.67 -35.35 0.26
C PHE A 36 -11.40 -34.53 0.05
N ARG A 37 -10.44 -35.03 -0.73
CA ARG A 37 -9.20 -34.30 -1.04
C ARG A 37 -9.47 -32.97 -1.73
N GLN A 38 -10.42 -32.93 -2.67
CA GLN A 38 -10.83 -31.69 -3.33
C GLN A 38 -11.45 -30.67 -2.35
N ARG A 39 -12.34 -31.12 -1.47
CA ARG A 39 -12.94 -30.26 -0.42
C ARG A 39 -11.89 -29.70 0.54
N LEU A 40 -10.94 -30.54 0.97
CA LEU A 40 -9.85 -30.12 1.84
C LEU A 40 -8.97 -29.07 1.14
N ALA A 41 -8.57 -29.32 -0.11
CA ALA A 41 -7.76 -28.39 -0.89
C ALA A 41 -8.48 -27.06 -1.14
N LEU A 42 -9.80 -27.08 -1.41
CA LEU A 42 -10.63 -25.88 -1.49
C LEU A 42 -10.64 -25.11 -0.17
N HIS A 43 -10.78 -25.79 0.97
CA HIS A 43 -10.78 -25.15 2.28
C HIS A 43 -9.43 -24.48 2.61
N VAL A 44 -8.32 -25.15 2.30
CA VAL A 44 -6.97 -24.59 2.49
C VAL A 44 -6.80 -23.33 1.64
N LEU A 45 -7.18 -23.38 0.36
CA LEU A 45 -7.11 -22.23 -0.53
C LEU A 45 -7.98 -21.07 -0.04
N TRP A 46 -9.18 -21.36 0.47
CA TRP A 46 -10.04 -20.35 1.09
C TRP A 46 -9.42 -19.69 2.31
N SER A 47 -8.77 -20.45 3.19
CA SER A 47 -8.06 -19.90 4.33
C SER A 47 -6.93 -18.97 3.90
N ASP A 48 -6.25 -19.29 2.79
CA ASP A 48 -5.20 -18.43 2.26
C ASP A 48 -5.76 -17.16 1.59
N VAL A 49 -6.91 -17.24 0.92
CA VAL A 49 -7.66 -16.08 0.40
C VAL A 49 -8.06 -15.14 1.54
N ASP A 50 -8.62 -15.68 2.63
CA ASP A 50 -9.00 -14.93 3.83
C ASP A 50 -7.78 -14.20 4.44
N ARG A 51 -6.65 -14.90 4.57
CA ARG A 51 -5.39 -14.29 5.05
C ARG A 51 -4.93 -13.14 4.15
N LEU A 52 -4.94 -13.34 2.83
CA LEU A 52 -4.53 -12.29 1.90
C LEU A 52 -5.47 -11.08 1.96
N TYR A 53 -6.77 -11.30 2.18
CA TYR A 53 -7.73 -10.22 2.40
C TYR A 53 -7.32 -9.33 3.58
N TYR A 54 -6.97 -9.91 4.73
CA TYR A 54 -6.48 -9.11 5.86
C TYR A 54 -5.12 -8.44 5.58
N GLU A 55 -4.19 -9.16 4.92
CA GLU A 55 -2.89 -8.61 4.52
C GLU A 55 -3.06 -7.35 3.63
N LEU A 56 -4.05 -7.33 2.73
CA LEU A 56 -4.37 -6.16 1.89
C LEU A 56 -4.84 -4.94 2.70
N HIS A 57 -5.47 -5.17 3.85
CA HIS A 57 -5.91 -4.12 4.77
C HIS A 57 -4.83 -3.75 5.80
N GLY A 58 -3.61 -4.30 5.67
CA GLY A 58 -2.50 -4.03 6.59
C GLY A 58 -2.71 -4.58 7.99
N THR A 59 -3.53 -5.63 8.13
CA THR A 59 -3.86 -6.23 9.43
C THR A 59 -3.80 -7.77 9.36
N SER A 60 -4.16 -8.42 10.46
CA SER A 60 -4.46 -9.85 10.51
C SER A 60 -5.81 -10.10 11.17
N ARG A 61 -6.32 -11.31 11.04
CA ARG A 61 -7.57 -11.72 11.67
C ARG A 61 -7.48 -11.63 13.19
N GLU A 62 -6.36 -12.05 13.77
CA GLU A 62 -6.12 -11.98 15.21
C GLU A 62 -6.18 -10.55 15.72
N ILE A 63 -5.55 -9.62 14.99
CA ILE A 63 -5.57 -8.18 15.33
C ILE A 63 -6.99 -7.62 15.24
N GLU A 64 -7.76 -7.96 14.20
CA GLU A 64 -9.15 -7.50 14.09
C GLU A 64 -10.01 -8.03 15.24
N GLU A 65 -9.90 -9.32 15.56
CA GLU A 65 -10.64 -9.96 16.66
C GLU A 65 -10.31 -9.32 18.01
N ASP A 66 -9.02 -9.03 18.28
CA ASP A 66 -8.56 -8.34 19.48
C ASP A 66 -9.12 -6.91 19.57
N VAL A 67 -9.05 -6.15 18.47
CA VAL A 67 -9.61 -4.78 18.41
C VAL A 67 -11.12 -4.82 18.64
N LEU A 68 -11.83 -5.77 18.05
CA LEU A 68 -13.27 -5.96 18.25
C LEU A 68 -13.62 -6.34 19.70
N ALA A 69 -12.78 -7.11 20.36
CA ALA A 69 -12.96 -7.46 21.77
C ALA A 69 -12.81 -6.23 22.66
N VAL A 70 -11.77 -5.42 22.44
CA VAL A 70 -11.54 -4.16 23.15
C VAL A 70 -12.70 -3.19 22.92
N CYS A 71 -13.13 -2.98 21.67
CA CYS A 71 -14.25 -2.10 21.36
C CYS A 71 -15.54 -2.49 22.10
N ARG A 72 -15.80 -3.80 22.21
CA ARG A 72 -16.96 -4.33 22.96
C ARG A 72 -16.87 -4.04 24.46
N ILE A 73 -15.70 -4.20 25.06
CA ILE A 73 -15.48 -3.92 26.49
C ILE A 73 -15.79 -2.46 26.82
N TYR A 74 -15.35 -1.53 25.96
CA TYR A 74 -15.51 -0.09 26.20
C TYR A 74 -16.78 0.52 25.59
N GLY A 75 -17.62 -0.29 24.94
CA GLY A 75 -18.86 0.20 24.30
C GLY A 75 -18.63 1.19 23.16
N ILE A 76 -17.46 1.14 22.51
CA ILE A 76 -17.11 2.02 21.39
C ILE A 76 -17.34 1.32 20.05
N PRO A 77 -17.64 2.07 18.98
CA PRO A 77 -17.80 1.49 17.65
C PRO A 77 -16.50 0.85 17.18
N ALA A 78 -16.61 -0.32 16.57
CA ALA A 78 -15.49 -1.00 15.93
C ALA A 78 -14.96 -0.17 14.74
N PRO A 79 -13.64 0.00 14.61
CA PRO A 79 -13.07 0.61 13.42
C PRO A 79 -13.34 -0.27 12.20
N LYS A 80 -13.58 0.35 11.05
CA LYS A 80 -13.68 -0.37 9.78
C LYS A 80 -12.29 -0.70 9.29
N LEU A 81 -12.14 -1.89 8.69
CA LEU A 81 -10.94 -2.20 7.91
C LEU A 81 -10.78 -1.15 6.81
N VAL A 82 -9.60 -0.54 6.76
CA VAL A 82 -9.27 0.46 5.75
C VAL A 82 -8.44 -0.23 4.68
N LEU A 83 -8.92 -0.18 3.44
CA LEU A 83 -8.16 -0.62 2.28
C LEU A 83 -7.37 0.59 1.74
N PRO A 84 -6.03 0.53 1.73
CA PRO A 84 -5.25 1.55 1.02
C PRO A 84 -5.63 1.56 -0.46
N GLU A 85 -5.80 2.74 -1.07
CA GLU A 85 -6.34 2.83 -2.44
C GLU A 85 -5.46 2.07 -3.46
N TYR A 86 -4.14 2.10 -3.29
CA TYR A 86 -3.20 1.36 -4.14
C TYR A 86 -3.34 -0.17 -4.02
N ASN A 87 -3.94 -0.69 -2.95
CA ASN A 87 -4.23 -2.12 -2.79
C ASN A 87 -5.54 -2.54 -3.47
N ARG A 88 -6.34 -1.59 -3.97
CA ARG A 88 -7.67 -1.85 -4.55
C ARG A 88 -7.65 -2.79 -5.74
N VAL A 89 -6.63 -2.71 -6.59
CA VAL A 89 -6.48 -3.60 -7.75
C VAL A 89 -6.33 -5.04 -7.31
N PHE A 90 -5.50 -5.30 -6.29
CA PHE A 90 -5.32 -6.64 -5.74
C PHE A 90 -6.59 -7.17 -5.06
N LEU A 91 -7.37 -6.30 -4.40
CA LEU A 91 -8.64 -6.70 -3.79
C LEU A 91 -9.66 -7.13 -4.85
N ILE A 92 -9.78 -6.39 -5.96
CA ILE A 92 -10.69 -6.75 -7.06
C ILE A 92 -10.33 -8.13 -7.63
N GLU A 93 -9.04 -8.40 -7.84
CA GLU A 93 -8.59 -9.70 -8.31
C GLU A 93 -8.85 -10.81 -7.27
N LEU A 94 -8.61 -10.53 -5.99
CA LEU A 94 -8.89 -11.46 -4.90
C LEU A 94 -10.38 -11.80 -4.79
N ASP A 95 -11.26 -10.80 -4.93
CA ASP A 95 -12.71 -10.97 -4.94
C ASP A 95 -13.17 -11.82 -6.13
N ALA A 96 -12.55 -11.64 -7.31
CA ALA A 96 -12.85 -12.47 -8.48
C ALA A 96 -12.49 -13.94 -8.23
N ILE A 97 -11.32 -14.20 -7.63
CA ILE A 97 -10.91 -15.56 -7.21
C ILE A 97 -11.89 -16.10 -6.17
N GLY A 98 -12.25 -15.31 -5.15
CA GLY A 98 -13.20 -15.73 -4.12
C GLY A 98 -14.56 -16.12 -4.69
N HIS A 99 -15.12 -15.31 -5.59
CA HIS A 99 -16.39 -15.66 -6.25
C HIS A 99 -16.28 -16.94 -7.08
N ALA A 100 -15.18 -17.14 -7.79
CA ALA A 100 -14.96 -18.35 -8.57
C ALA A 100 -14.83 -19.59 -7.67
N LEU A 101 -14.15 -19.49 -6.53
CA LEU A 101 -14.05 -20.56 -5.53
C LEU A 101 -15.41 -20.89 -4.87
N LEU A 102 -16.30 -19.90 -4.70
CA LEU A 102 -17.66 -20.15 -4.23
C LEU A 102 -18.46 -20.98 -5.24
N LEU A 103 -18.31 -20.69 -6.54
CA LEU A 103 -18.94 -21.46 -7.61
C LEU A 103 -18.36 -22.89 -7.67
N LEU A 104 -17.04 -23.01 -7.59
CA LEU A 104 -16.35 -24.30 -7.59
C LEU A 104 -16.77 -25.17 -6.41
N GLY A 105 -16.92 -24.59 -5.21
CA GLY A 105 -17.43 -25.29 -4.04
C GLY A 105 -18.80 -25.93 -4.29
N ARG A 106 -19.73 -25.18 -4.92
CA ARG A 106 -21.05 -25.73 -5.31
C ARG A 106 -20.93 -26.84 -6.34
N GLN A 107 -19.99 -26.73 -7.27
CA GLN A 107 -19.76 -27.77 -8.29
C GLN A 107 -19.19 -29.05 -7.67
N ILE A 108 -18.22 -28.93 -6.74
CA ILE A 108 -17.67 -30.05 -5.97
C ILE A 108 -18.78 -30.74 -5.18
N ASP A 109 -19.64 -29.98 -4.51
CA ASP A 109 -20.77 -30.55 -3.76
C ASP A 109 -21.79 -31.28 -4.66
N SER A 110 -21.88 -30.89 -5.93
CA SER A 110 -22.70 -31.56 -6.94
C SER A 110 -21.98 -32.67 -7.73
N ALA A 111 -20.71 -32.97 -7.39
CA ALA A 111 -19.83 -33.90 -8.12
C ALA A 111 -19.65 -33.58 -9.62
N ARG A 112 -19.66 -32.28 -9.97
CA ARG A 112 -19.52 -31.77 -11.35
C ARG A 112 -18.23 -30.99 -11.59
N ALA A 113 -17.37 -30.88 -10.58
CA ALA A 113 -16.12 -30.15 -10.68
C ALA A 113 -15.00 -31.06 -11.19
N ASP A 114 -14.24 -30.57 -12.17
CA ASP A 114 -13.00 -31.21 -12.59
C ASP A 114 -11.86 -30.77 -11.66
N HIS A 115 -10.90 -31.68 -11.42
CA HIS A 115 -9.79 -31.40 -10.51
C HIS A 115 -8.90 -30.24 -11.00
N GLU A 116 -8.80 -30.07 -12.32
CA GLU A 116 -7.97 -29.06 -13.00
C GLU A 116 -8.38 -27.62 -12.64
N ASP A 117 -9.67 -27.38 -12.37
CA ASP A 117 -10.19 -26.06 -12.01
C ASP A 117 -9.56 -25.56 -10.69
N LEU A 118 -9.45 -26.43 -9.70
CA LEU A 118 -8.91 -26.07 -8.39
C LEU A 118 -7.40 -25.75 -8.46
N GLU A 119 -6.67 -26.50 -9.30
CA GLU A 119 -5.24 -26.26 -9.53
C GLU A 119 -5.02 -24.91 -10.22
N GLN A 120 -5.87 -24.56 -11.18
CA GLN A 120 -5.83 -23.28 -11.88
C GLN A 120 -6.07 -22.10 -10.92
N PHE A 121 -7.10 -22.17 -10.06
CA PHE A 121 -7.33 -21.11 -9.07
C PHE A 121 -6.22 -21.03 -8.02
N SER A 122 -5.65 -22.17 -7.61
CA SER A 122 -4.48 -22.20 -6.73
C SER A 122 -3.27 -21.50 -7.37
N TYR A 123 -3.04 -21.72 -8.66
CA TYR A 123 -1.99 -21.05 -9.41
C TYR A 123 -2.21 -19.53 -9.48
N TRP A 124 -3.41 -19.08 -9.90
CA TRP A 124 -3.74 -17.65 -9.96
C TRP A 124 -3.64 -16.96 -8.59
N PHE A 125 -4.09 -17.62 -7.52
CA PHE A 125 -3.94 -17.10 -6.18
C PHE A 125 -2.47 -16.94 -5.77
N LYS A 126 -1.61 -17.93 -6.06
CA LYS A 126 -0.16 -17.85 -5.79
C LYS A 126 0.49 -16.71 -6.57
N GLU A 127 0.11 -16.52 -7.83
CA GLU A 127 0.59 -15.43 -8.66
C GLU A 127 0.18 -14.06 -8.10
N LEU A 128 -1.10 -13.89 -7.73
CA LEU A 128 -1.61 -12.68 -7.09
C LEU A 128 -0.84 -12.37 -5.80
N ARG A 129 -0.68 -13.37 -4.92
CA ARG A 129 0.06 -13.22 -3.66
C ARG A 129 1.52 -12.85 -3.89
N SER A 130 2.16 -13.42 -4.92
CA SER A 130 3.53 -13.09 -5.30
C SER A 130 3.66 -11.64 -5.76
N ARG A 131 2.78 -11.19 -6.65
CA ARG A 131 2.72 -9.80 -7.12
C ARG A 131 2.50 -8.83 -5.96
N PHE A 132 1.54 -9.12 -5.08
CA PHE A 132 1.27 -8.31 -3.89
C PHE A 132 2.48 -8.23 -2.96
N ARG A 133 3.12 -9.36 -2.63
CA ARG A 133 4.31 -9.35 -1.75
C ARG A 133 5.47 -8.55 -2.33
N LYS A 134 5.72 -8.69 -3.64
CA LYS A 134 6.74 -7.90 -4.33
C LYS A 134 6.40 -6.42 -4.23
N PHE A 135 5.18 -6.04 -4.59
CA PHE A 135 4.70 -4.66 -4.50
C PHE A 135 4.82 -4.11 -3.08
N SER A 136 4.32 -4.79 -2.06
CA SER A 136 4.35 -4.33 -0.67
C SER A 136 5.77 -4.14 -0.15
N ARG A 137 6.70 -5.04 -0.50
CA ARG A 137 8.11 -4.91 -0.14
C ARG A 137 8.74 -3.70 -0.82
N ASP A 138 8.56 -3.58 -2.13
CA ASP A 138 9.18 -2.53 -2.93
C ASP A 138 8.60 -1.15 -2.53
N ASN A 139 7.28 -1.05 -2.34
CA ASN A 139 6.58 0.13 -1.83
C ASN A 139 7.06 0.50 -0.41
N GLY A 140 7.22 -0.47 0.49
CA GLY A 140 7.72 -0.22 1.85
C GLY A 140 9.14 0.38 1.86
N LEU A 141 10.06 -0.17 1.05
CA LEU A 141 11.42 0.37 0.91
C LEU A 141 11.41 1.79 0.32
N GLN A 142 10.59 2.01 -0.70
CA GLN A 142 10.45 3.31 -1.33
C GLN A 142 9.86 4.35 -0.37
N ARG A 143 8.88 3.98 0.48
CA ARG A 143 8.31 4.87 1.50
C ARG A 143 9.33 5.30 2.55
N CYS A 144 10.15 4.38 3.05
CA CYS A 144 11.23 4.75 3.97
C CYS A 144 12.18 5.78 3.33
N THR A 145 12.46 5.62 2.04
CA THR A 145 13.30 6.57 1.28
C THR A 145 12.60 7.94 1.14
N VAL A 146 11.32 7.94 0.78
CA VAL A 146 10.47 9.14 0.66
C VAL A 146 10.42 9.92 1.96
N LYS A 147 10.16 9.25 3.09
CA LYS A 147 10.13 9.87 4.42
C LYS A 147 11.49 10.46 4.81
N ARG A 148 12.58 9.74 4.52
CA ARG A 148 13.94 10.24 4.76
C ARG A 148 14.21 11.51 3.97
N TRP A 149 13.89 11.54 2.67
CA TRP A 149 14.08 12.75 1.86
C TRP A 149 13.21 13.91 2.30
N LEU A 150 11.97 13.65 2.71
CA LEU A 150 11.10 14.69 3.24
C LEU A 150 11.71 15.31 4.51
N GLN A 151 12.31 14.48 5.38
CA GLN A 151 13.04 14.95 6.56
C GLN A 151 14.27 15.77 6.17
N GLU A 152 15.11 15.28 5.25
CA GLU A 152 16.30 16.02 4.77
C GLU A 152 15.91 17.39 4.19
N ILE A 153 14.80 17.47 3.46
CA ILE A 153 14.25 18.73 2.94
C ILE A 153 13.79 19.66 4.08
N ALA A 154 13.14 19.10 5.11
CA ALA A 154 12.70 19.86 6.28
C ALA A 154 13.89 20.48 7.02
N ASP A 155 14.92 19.67 7.28
CA ASP A 155 16.14 20.09 7.96
C ASP A 155 16.84 21.23 7.18
N LEU A 156 16.99 21.05 5.86
CA LEU A 156 17.54 22.09 4.97
C LEU A 156 16.68 23.36 4.95
N HIS A 157 15.36 23.24 5.03
CA HIS A 157 14.47 24.39 5.05
C HIS A 157 14.54 25.18 6.36
N GLU A 158 14.71 24.49 7.48
CA GLU A 158 14.91 25.10 8.79
C GLU A 158 16.24 25.87 8.85
N GLU A 159 17.34 25.28 8.35
CA GLU A 159 18.65 25.94 8.26
C GLU A 159 18.58 27.26 7.46
N VAL A 160 17.83 27.26 6.36
CA VAL A 160 17.60 28.44 5.51
C VAL A 160 16.64 29.45 6.19
N GLY A 161 15.73 28.96 7.03
CA GLY A 161 14.64 29.72 7.62
C GLY A 161 15.03 30.83 8.58
N GLY A 162 16.12 30.63 9.34
CA GLY A 162 16.62 31.64 10.28
C GLY A 162 16.93 32.99 9.63
N TYR A 163 17.24 33.02 8.32
CA TYR A 163 17.51 34.24 7.57
C TYR A 163 16.26 34.86 6.92
N TYR A 164 15.34 34.03 6.42
CA TYR A 164 14.18 34.50 5.64
C TYR A 164 12.95 34.86 6.48
N GLN A 165 12.77 34.26 7.65
CA GLN A 165 11.73 34.67 8.59
C GLN A 165 11.89 36.15 9.00
N ALA A 166 13.13 36.65 9.05
CA ALA A 166 13.44 38.05 9.30
C ALA A 166 13.11 39.01 8.14
N GLN A 167 12.91 38.50 6.91
CA GLN A 167 12.76 39.32 5.70
C GLN A 167 11.41 39.14 4.97
N ALA A 168 10.49 38.34 5.51
CA ALA A 168 9.14 38.11 4.96
C ALA A 168 9.13 37.75 3.45
N VAL A 169 10.04 36.87 3.03
CA VAL A 169 10.16 36.49 1.61
C VAL A 169 9.01 35.56 1.20
N VAL A 170 8.20 36.01 0.24
CA VAL A 170 6.99 35.31 -0.25
C VAL A 170 7.28 33.89 -0.73
N LEU A 171 8.44 33.66 -1.37
CA LEU A 171 8.83 32.32 -1.85
C LEU A 171 9.07 31.34 -0.69
N TYR A 172 9.65 31.82 0.42
CA TYR A 172 9.87 31.02 1.62
C TYR A 172 8.55 30.62 2.27
N GLN A 173 7.60 31.55 2.39
CA GLN A 173 6.26 31.27 2.94
C GLN A 173 5.43 30.29 2.09
N ARG A 174 5.61 30.29 0.76
CA ARG A 174 4.91 29.33 -0.13
C ARG A 174 5.44 27.91 0.00
N PHE A 175 6.71 27.77 0.34
CA PHE A 175 7.33 26.46 0.50
C PHE A 175 6.70 25.67 1.65
N GLU A 176 6.47 26.32 2.79
CA GLU A 176 5.85 25.70 3.97
C GLU A 176 4.48 25.07 3.63
N GLY A 177 3.66 25.77 2.84
CA GLY A 177 2.37 25.24 2.37
C GLY A 177 2.51 24.03 1.43
N LEU A 178 3.49 24.05 0.50
CA LEU A 178 3.76 22.89 -0.36
C LEU A 178 4.33 21.72 0.45
N PHE A 179 5.24 21.98 1.38
CA PHE A 179 5.85 20.98 2.24
C PHE A 179 4.77 20.25 3.05
N HIS A 180 3.89 21.00 3.72
CA HIS A 180 2.80 20.42 4.51
C HIS A 180 1.83 19.58 3.68
N PHE A 181 1.53 20.03 2.44
CA PHE A 181 0.71 19.22 1.53
C PHE A 181 1.37 17.88 1.19
N VAL A 182 2.68 17.87 0.89
CA VAL A 182 3.42 16.64 0.57
C VAL A 182 3.52 15.72 1.80
N GLU A 183 3.71 16.29 2.98
CA GLU A 183 3.73 15.56 4.26
C GLU A 183 2.41 14.81 4.50
N GLN A 184 1.27 15.49 4.39
CA GLN A 184 -0.04 14.85 4.51
C GLN A 184 -0.23 13.71 3.49
N LEU A 185 0.20 13.92 2.25
CA LEU A 185 0.09 12.92 1.20
C LEU A 185 0.96 11.67 1.46
N VAL A 186 2.09 11.84 2.14
CA VAL A 186 2.97 10.75 2.58
C VAL A 186 2.41 10.02 3.79
N ASP A 187 1.83 10.73 4.75
CA ASP A 187 1.32 10.15 6.01
C ASP A 187 -0.05 9.47 5.87
N GLU A 188 -0.92 9.98 5.01
CA GLU A 188 -2.24 9.39 4.78
C GLU A 188 -2.19 8.14 3.90
N ASP A 189 -1.02 7.74 3.40
CA ASP A 189 -0.81 6.53 2.61
C ASP A 189 -1.78 6.42 1.40
N LYS A 190 -2.18 7.55 0.81
CA LYS A 190 -3.18 7.57 -0.26
C LYS A 190 -2.66 7.06 -1.60
N LEU A 191 -1.36 7.17 -1.84
CA LEU A 191 -0.71 6.84 -3.12
C LEU A 191 0.44 5.82 -2.94
N PRO A 192 0.80 5.08 -4.01
CA PRO A 192 2.04 4.33 -4.05
C PRO A 192 3.25 5.24 -3.84
N ALA A 193 4.28 4.72 -3.19
CA ALA A 193 5.50 5.47 -2.88
C ALA A 193 6.22 6.00 -4.13
N GLU A 194 6.16 5.27 -5.24
CA GLU A 194 6.71 5.69 -6.53
C GLU A 194 6.07 7.01 -7.02
N GLU A 195 4.77 7.18 -6.84
CA GLU A 195 4.07 8.42 -7.17
C GLU A 195 4.39 9.52 -6.16
N GLN A 196 4.48 9.18 -4.86
CA GLN A 196 4.88 10.13 -3.81
C GLN A 196 6.28 10.73 -4.08
N ARG A 197 7.21 9.94 -4.63
CA ARG A 197 8.57 10.40 -4.99
C ARG A 197 8.55 11.57 -5.95
N VAL A 198 7.59 11.65 -6.87
CA VAL A 198 7.49 12.76 -7.83
C VAL A 198 7.25 14.08 -7.10
N PHE A 199 6.39 14.07 -6.09
CA PHE A 199 6.09 15.25 -5.27
C PHE A 199 7.26 15.66 -4.39
N VAL A 200 7.94 14.69 -3.76
CA VAL A 200 9.15 14.97 -2.95
C VAL A 200 10.29 15.50 -3.83
N ALA A 201 10.49 14.96 -5.03
CA ALA A 201 11.48 15.47 -5.97
C ALA A 201 11.16 16.91 -6.44
N ALA A 202 9.89 17.23 -6.67
CA ALA A 202 9.47 18.59 -6.97
C ALA A 202 9.73 19.54 -5.79
N LEU A 203 9.48 19.09 -4.56
CA LEU A 203 9.75 19.85 -3.34
C LEU A 203 11.27 20.09 -3.16
N ALA A 204 12.10 19.08 -3.40
CA ALA A 204 13.55 19.21 -3.37
C ALA A 204 14.05 20.28 -4.37
N LYS A 205 13.51 20.30 -5.59
CA LYS A 205 13.84 21.33 -6.59
C LYS A 205 13.49 22.74 -6.11
N GLN A 206 12.31 22.92 -5.49
CA GLN A 206 11.93 24.21 -4.92
C GLN A 206 12.85 24.62 -3.77
N GLN A 207 13.27 23.67 -2.92
CA GLN A 207 14.23 23.94 -1.85
C GLN A 207 15.59 24.39 -2.40
N VAL A 208 16.07 23.75 -3.47
CA VAL A 208 17.30 24.17 -4.17
C VAL A 208 17.16 25.59 -4.71
N HIS A 209 16.03 25.94 -5.33
CA HIS A 209 15.79 27.29 -5.82
C HIS A 209 15.85 28.34 -4.69
N LEU A 210 15.33 28.03 -3.50
CA LEU A 210 15.43 28.91 -2.33
C LEU A 210 16.88 29.08 -1.84
N ILE A 211 17.66 28.00 -1.82
CA ILE A 211 19.09 28.02 -1.42
C ILE A 211 19.92 28.82 -2.43
N VAL A 212 19.72 28.61 -3.73
CA VAL A 212 20.41 29.40 -4.77
C VAL A 212 20.02 30.88 -4.67
N ALA A 213 18.74 31.19 -4.48
CA ALA A 213 18.32 32.57 -4.26
C ALA A 213 18.99 33.19 -3.01
N PHE A 214 19.26 32.39 -1.97
CA PHE A 214 19.96 32.82 -0.75
C PHE A 214 21.43 33.16 -1.01
N GLU A 215 22.20 32.23 -1.57
CA GLU A 215 23.63 32.44 -1.80
C GLU A 215 23.91 33.65 -2.70
N TYR A 216 23.02 33.92 -3.64
CA TYR A 216 23.18 35.01 -4.60
C TYR A 216 22.68 36.36 -4.05
N ASN A 217 21.55 36.41 -3.34
CA ASN A 217 21.06 37.66 -2.72
C ASN A 217 21.89 38.08 -1.49
N GLY A 218 22.45 37.11 -0.74
CA GLY A 218 23.31 37.36 0.43
C GLY A 218 24.65 38.04 0.11
N ARG A 219 25.11 37.99 -1.16
CA ARG A 219 26.34 38.67 -1.63
C ARG A 219 26.10 40.10 -2.15
N GLY A 220 24.96 40.71 -1.84
CA GLY A 220 24.67 42.11 -2.18
C GLY A 220 24.27 42.36 -3.64
N LYS A 221 23.94 41.32 -4.41
CA LYS A 221 23.40 41.46 -5.76
C LYS A 221 21.97 40.93 -5.80
N ARG A 222 20.99 41.83 -5.83
CA ARG A 222 19.58 41.49 -6.04
C ARG A 222 19.43 40.94 -7.45
N CYS A 223 19.11 39.66 -7.57
CA CYS A 223 18.74 39.07 -8.85
C CYS A 223 17.24 38.76 -8.81
N THR A 224 16.44 39.56 -9.50
CA THR A 224 15.02 39.27 -9.72
C THR A 224 14.91 38.25 -10.84
N TYR A 225 14.56 37.02 -10.48
CA TYR A 225 14.07 35.91 -11.32
C TYR A 225 14.95 35.50 -12.51
N CYS A 226 15.37 34.23 -12.52
CA CYS A 226 16.01 33.60 -13.68
C CYS A 226 15.15 32.40 -14.08
N ASP A 227 14.71 32.38 -15.33
CA ASP A 227 14.23 31.15 -15.96
C ASP A 227 15.41 30.16 -16.04
N ASP A 228 15.09 28.87 -15.94
CA ASP A 228 15.88 27.70 -15.51
C ASP A 228 17.28 27.44 -16.12
N SER A 229 17.90 28.35 -16.85
CA SER A 229 19.25 28.15 -17.38
C SER A 229 20.12 29.40 -17.57
N GLU A 230 19.57 30.62 -17.62
CA GLU A 230 20.38 31.81 -17.90
C GLU A 230 19.88 33.07 -17.17
N CYS A 231 20.82 33.79 -16.56
CA CYS A 231 20.54 35.11 -16.02
C CYS A 231 20.52 36.11 -17.16
N VAL A 232 19.35 36.62 -17.51
CA VAL A 232 19.18 37.63 -18.56
C VAL A 232 19.98 38.92 -18.27
N TRP A 233 20.47 39.12 -17.03
CA TRP A 233 21.14 40.36 -16.60
C TRP A 233 22.62 40.25 -16.31
N CYS A 234 23.20 39.05 -16.13
CA CYS A 234 24.62 38.95 -15.73
C CYS A 234 25.52 38.07 -16.61
N GLU A 235 25.03 37.54 -17.73
CA GLU A 235 25.79 36.72 -18.71
C GLU A 235 26.59 35.56 -18.08
N ARG A 236 26.31 35.21 -16.82
CA ARG A 236 26.98 34.12 -16.10
C ARG A 236 26.13 32.87 -16.15
N SER A 237 26.72 31.81 -16.69
CA SER A 237 26.24 30.44 -16.57
C SER A 237 26.08 30.10 -15.10
N TYR A 238 24.85 29.74 -14.70
CA TYR A 238 24.63 29.04 -13.44
C TYR A 238 25.26 27.64 -13.52
N PRO A 239 25.72 27.05 -12.41
CA PRO A 239 25.89 25.60 -12.37
C PRO A 239 24.53 25.00 -12.73
N ARG A 240 24.53 24.04 -13.66
CA ARG A 240 23.26 23.46 -14.12
C ARG A 240 22.54 22.88 -12.90
N LEU A 241 21.21 22.95 -12.86
CA LEU A 241 20.40 22.35 -11.80
C LEU A 241 20.84 20.90 -11.51
N GLU A 242 21.27 20.19 -12.56
CA GLU A 242 21.88 18.86 -12.56
C GLU A 242 23.14 18.74 -11.67
N GLU A 243 24.02 19.74 -11.65
CA GLU A 243 25.26 19.75 -10.84
C GLU A 243 24.96 19.98 -9.35
N VAL A 244 23.95 20.81 -9.05
CA VAL A 244 23.49 21.05 -7.68
C VAL A 244 22.76 19.81 -7.14
N LEU A 245 21.90 19.20 -7.97
CA LEU A 245 21.23 17.92 -7.64
C LEU A 245 22.24 16.78 -7.48
N ALA A 246 23.30 16.73 -8.29
CA ALA A 246 24.38 15.76 -8.17
C ALA A 246 25.21 15.96 -6.90
N GLY A 247 25.44 17.20 -6.48
CA GLY A 247 26.11 17.52 -5.21
C GLY A 247 25.28 17.18 -3.96
N LEU A 248 23.95 17.17 -4.09
CA LEU A 248 23.02 16.81 -3.02
C LEU A 248 22.78 15.29 -2.89
N ASN A 249 23.48 14.45 -3.66
CA ASN A 249 23.28 12.98 -3.69
C ASN A 249 21.82 12.56 -3.90
N LEU A 250 21.02 13.36 -4.62
CA LEU A 250 19.66 12.99 -4.99
C LEU A 250 19.73 12.07 -6.22
N PRO A 251 19.26 10.80 -6.16
CA PRO A 251 19.30 9.92 -7.31
C PRO A 251 18.29 10.40 -8.36
N VAL A 252 18.77 10.53 -9.60
CA VAL A 252 17.98 10.72 -10.82
C VAL A 252 17.12 9.50 -11.11
#